data_AF-A0A0B7B0X3-F1
#
_entry.id   AF-A0A0B7B0X3-F1
#
_cell.length_a   1.000
_cell.length_b   1.000
_cell.length_c   1.000
_cell.angle_alpha   90.00
_cell.angle_beta   90.00
_cell.angle_gamma   90.00
#
_symmetry.space_group_name_H-M   'P 1'
#
loop_
_entity.id
_entity.type
_entity.pdbx_description
1 polymer ?
#
loop_
_entity_poly.entity_id
_entity_poly.type
_entity_poly.pdbx_seq_one_letter_code
_entity_poly.pdbx_strand_id
1 'polypeptide(L)' 'MPDKLIPKQLTYDELEGGRCSVSGHKNRFIDTLKVSLECFDKDTTYWESLAQDCQMWRYNNTRGTSIAENRCAVEV' A
#
# COMPACT_ATOMS: atom_id res chain seq x y z
N MET A 1 0.95 -44.20 -14.78
CA MET A 1 1.58 -42.89 -14.43
C MET A 1 0.46 -41.87 -14.27
N PRO A 2 0.52 -40.92 -13.33
CA PRO A 2 -0.59 -40.00 -13.15
C PRO A 2 -0.64 -38.97 -14.29
N ASP A 3 -1.79 -38.92 -14.96
CA ASP A 3 -2.12 -38.05 -16.08
C ASP A 3 -2.27 -36.59 -15.64
N LYS A 4 -1.15 -35.89 -15.51
CA LYS A 4 -1.16 -34.43 -15.39
C LYS A 4 -1.05 -33.86 -16.81
N LEU A 5 -2.19 -33.41 -17.34
CA LEU A 5 -2.25 -32.68 -18.59
C LEU A 5 -1.37 -31.42 -18.49
N ILE A 6 -0.32 -31.36 -19.32
CA ILE A 6 0.52 -30.17 -19.45
C ILE A 6 -0.33 -29.08 -20.13
N PRO A 7 -0.39 -27.85 -19.58
CA PRO A 7 -1.11 -26.76 -20.22
C PRO A 7 -0.58 -26.54 -21.64
N LYS A 8 -1.49 -26.50 -22.62
CA LYS A 8 -1.13 -26.53 -24.04
C LYS A 8 -0.34 -25.33 -24.56
N GLN A 9 -0.19 -24.27 -23.76
CA GLN A 9 0.54 -23.07 -24.15
C GLN A 9 1.25 -22.47 -22.93
N LEU A 10 2.52 -22.82 -22.75
CA LEU A 10 3.47 -21.96 -22.02
C LEU A 10 4.08 -20.99 -23.02
N THR A 11 4.18 -19.71 -22.66
CA THR A 11 4.97 -18.76 -23.44
C THR A 11 6.46 -19.02 -23.19
N TYR A 12 7.30 -18.84 -24.20
CA TYR A 12 8.75 -19.11 -24.11
C TYR A 12 9.44 -18.33 -22.97
N ASP A 13 8.93 -17.12 -22.70
CA ASP A 13 9.41 -16.25 -21.63
C ASP A 13 9.21 -16.82 -20.20
N GLU A 14 8.18 -17.65 -19.98
CA GLU A 14 7.96 -18.33 -18.71
C GLU A 14 8.92 -19.51 -18.49
N LEU A 15 9.41 -20.13 -19.58
CA LEU A 15 10.27 -21.31 -19.53
C LEU A 15 11.75 -20.98 -19.28
N GLU A 16 12.28 -19.94 -19.93
CA GLU A 16 13.69 -19.57 -19.76
C GLU A 16 13.94 -18.67 -18.54
N GLY A 17 12.90 -17.97 -18.08
CA GLY A 17 13.08 -16.79 -17.26
C GLY A 17 13.44 -17.03 -15.81
N GLY A 18 13.03 -18.14 -15.17
CA GLY A 18 13.25 -18.39 -13.72
C GLY A 18 12.93 -17.18 -12.82
N ARG A 19 12.15 -16.23 -13.32
CA ARG A 19 11.96 -14.88 -12.79
C ARG A 19 10.47 -14.74 -12.60
N CYS A 20 10.01 -15.18 -11.43
CA CYS A 20 8.85 -14.56 -10.82
C CYS A 20 9.15 -13.05 -10.85
N SER A 21 8.35 -12.33 -11.62
CA SER A 21 8.52 -10.91 -11.88
C SER A 21 8.75 -10.19 -10.57
N VAL A 22 9.67 -9.23 -10.56
CA VAL A 22 9.87 -8.22 -9.50
C VAL A 22 8.66 -7.27 -9.49
N SER A 23 7.45 -7.82 -9.45
CA SER A 23 6.23 -7.12 -9.11
C SER A 23 5.79 -7.77 -7.80
N GLY A 24 6.39 -7.30 -6.71
CA GLY A 24 5.91 -7.61 -5.37
C GLY A 24 4.40 -7.46 -5.33
N HIS A 25 3.74 -8.38 -4.64
CA HIS A 25 2.30 -8.40 -4.47
C HIS A 25 1.78 -6.97 -4.28
N LYS A 26 0.91 -6.49 -5.17
CA LYS A 26 0.39 -5.12 -5.08
C LYS A 26 -0.21 -4.96 -3.69
N ASN A 27 0.38 -4.07 -2.88
CA ASN A 27 -0.09 -3.85 -1.51
C ASN A 27 -1.59 -3.61 -1.56
N ARG A 28 -2.32 -4.34 -0.69
CA ARG A 28 -3.76 -4.16 -0.58
C ARG A 28 -4.02 -2.70 -0.24
N PHE A 29 -5.08 -2.13 -0.79
CA PHE A 29 -5.45 -0.73 -0.55
C PHE A 29 -5.41 -0.33 0.94
N ILE A 30 -5.86 -1.24 1.82
CA ILE A 30 -5.83 -1.07 3.28
C ILE A 30 -4.41 -0.88 3.80
N ASP A 31 -3.45 -1.67 3.31
CA ASP A 31 -2.08 -1.63 3.82
C ASP A 31 -1.39 -0.32 3.36
N THR A 32 -1.67 0.13 2.13
CA THR A 32 -1.25 1.46 1.64
C THR A 32 -1.88 2.60 2.44
N LEU A 33 -3.17 2.48 2.80
CA LEU A 33 -3.87 3.47 3.62
C LEU A 33 -3.24 3.58 5.02
N LYS A 34 -2.89 2.44 5.64
CA LYS A 34 -2.23 2.39 6.96
C LYS A 34 -0.88 3.11 6.94
N VAL A 35 -0.05 2.84 5.95
CA VAL A 35 1.24 3.52 5.77
C VAL A 35 1.04 5.03 5.60
N SER A 36 0.04 5.44 4.81
CA SER A 36 -0.27 6.85 4.62
C SER A 36 -0.72 7.51 5.93
N LEU A 37 -1.54 6.83 6.73
CA LEU A 37 -2.03 7.32 8.03
C LEU A 37 -0.89 7.48 9.05
N GLU A 38 0.07 6.55 9.06
CA GLU A 38 1.27 6.63 9.89
C GLU A 38 2.11 7.88 9.54
N CYS A 39 2.27 8.18 8.24
CA CYS A 39 2.93 9.41 7.80
C CYS A 39 2.23 10.68 8.27
N PHE A 40 0.91 10.64 8.47
CA PHE A 40 0.10 11.75 8.97
C PHE A 40 0.01 11.81 10.50
N ASP A 41 0.78 11.00 11.23
CA ASP A 41 0.76 10.93 12.70
C ASP A 41 -0.65 10.63 13.25
N LYS A 42 -1.39 9.75 12.53
CA LYS A 42 -2.74 9.31 12.91
C LYS A 42 -2.68 7.88 13.43
N ASP A 43 -3.30 7.64 14.59
CA ASP A 43 -3.44 6.30 15.15
C ASP A 43 -4.19 5.36 14.21
N THR A 44 -3.50 4.30 13.78
CA THR A 44 -4.02 3.31 12.82
C THR A 44 -5.11 2.42 13.39
N THR A 45 -5.33 2.45 14.72
CA THR A 45 -6.35 1.71 15.45
C THR A 45 -7.68 2.44 15.52
N TYR A 46 -7.69 3.77 15.49
CA TYR A 46 -8.90 4.60 15.68
C TYR A 46 -9.30 5.42 14.44
N TRP A 47 -8.63 5.20 13.30
CA TRP A 47 -8.86 5.98 12.08
C TRP A 47 -10.32 5.92 11.58
N GLU A 48 -11.00 4.79 11.75
CA GLU A 48 -12.38 4.60 11.30
C GLU A 48 -13.36 5.42 12.16
N SER A 49 -13.20 5.39 13.48
CA SER A 49 -13.95 6.23 14.41
C SER A 49 -13.69 7.72 14.19
N LEU A 50 -12.44 8.09 13.85
CA LEU A 50 -12.08 9.46 13.50
C LEU A 50 -12.66 9.90 12.14
N ALA A 51 -12.86 8.97 11.21
CA ALA A 51 -13.46 9.26 9.90
C ALA A 51 -14.98 9.45 9.97
N GLN A 52 -15.64 8.92 11.00
CA GLN A 52 -17.06 9.19 11.26
C GLN A 52 -17.32 10.67 11.55
N ASP A 53 -16.40 11.34 12.25
CA ASP A 53 -16.44 12.79 12.41
C ASP A 53 -15.69 13.48 11.26
N CYS A 54 -16.44 13.87 10.23
CA CYS A 54 -15.89 14.53 9.06
C CYS A 54 -15.17 15.86 9.35
N GLN A 55 -15.60 16.63 10.34
CA GLN A 55 -14.95 17.91 10.66
C GLN A 55 -13.60 17.67 11.33
N MET A 56 -13.59 16.79 12.34
CA MET A 56 -12.37 16.41 13.05
C MET A 56 -11.38 15.71 12.12
N TRP A 57 -11.87 14.87 11.20
CA TRP A 57 -11.07 14.24 10.15
C TRP A 57 -10.33 15.27 9.28
N ARG A 58 -11.04 16.28 8.77
CA ARG A 58 -10.45 17.33 7.92
C ARG A 58 -9.39 18.13 8.68
N TYR A 59 -9.71 18.54 9.91
CA TYR A 59 -8.76 19.25 10.77
C TYR A 59 -7.48 18.44 10.99
N ASN A 60 -7.61 17.17 11.36
CA ASN A 60 -6.46 16.28 11.57
C ASN A 60 -5.68 16.01 10.29
N ASN A 61 -6.36 15.98 9.13
CA ASN A 61 -5.69 15.82 7.85
C ASN A 61 -4.83 17.05 7.51
N THR A 62 -5.39 18.26 7.62
CA THR A 62 -4.65 19.50 7.37
C THR A 62 -3.47 19.66 8.32
N ARG A 63 -3.67 19.35 9.62
CA ARG A 63 -2.60 19.34 10.62
C ARG A 63 -1.52 18.33 10.26
N GLY A 64 -1.90 17.10 9.94
CA GLY A 64 -0.98 16.04 9.53
C GLY A 64 -0.18 16.41 8.28
N THR A 65 -0.82 17.02 7.27
CA THR A 65 -0.14 17.47 6.05
C THR A 65 0.93 18.51 6.37
N SER A 66 0.63 19.50 7.21
CA SER A 66 1.63 20.49 7.62
C SER A 66 2.81 19.84 8.36
N ILE A 67 2.57 18.82 9.19
CA ILE A 67 3.63 18.08 9.88
C ILE A 67 4.49 17.28 8.88
N ALA A 68 3.86 16.60 7.93
CA ALA A 68 4.56 15.81 6.90
C ALA A 68 5.39 16.70 5.97
N GLU A 69 4.86 17.84 5.55
CA GLU A 69 5.58 18.83 4.74
C GLU A 69 6.78 19.41 5.49
N ASN A 70 6.60 19.77 6.77
CA ASN A 70 7.70 20.26 7.61
C ASN A 70 8.78 19.19 7.82
N ARG A 71 8.42 17.91 7.95
CA ARG A 71 9.39 16.79 7.99
C ARG A 71 10.20 16.70 6.70
N CYS A 72 9.55 16.76 5.54
CA CYS A 72 10.26 16.76 4.26
C CYS A 72 11.13 18.01 4.06
N ALA A 73 10.75 19.16 4.62
CA ALA A 73 11.53 20.39 4.52
C ALA A 73 12.79 20.42 5.40
N VAL A 74 12.86 19.58 6.44
CA VAL A 74 14.01 19.49 7.36
C VAL A 74 15.09 18.51 6.85
N GLU A 75 14.77 17.65 5.88
CA GLU A 75 15.70 16.67 5.30
C GLU A 75 16.44 17.18 4.03
N VAL A 76 16.41 18.49 3.74
CA VAL A 76 17.11 19.14 2.60
C VAL A 76 18.33 19.92 3.05
#